data_AF-A0A9R1SYT7-F1
#
_entry.id   AF-A0A9R1SYT7-F1
#
_cell.length_a   1.000
_cell.length_b   1.000
_cell.length_c   1.000
_cell.angle_alpha   90.00
_cell.angle_beta   90.00
_cell.angle_gamma   90.00
#
_symmetry.space_group_name_H-M   'P 1'
#
loop_
_entity.id
_entity.type
_entity.pdbx_description
1 polymer ?
#
loop_
_entity_poly.entity_id
_entity_poly.type
_entity_poly.pdbx_seq_one_letter_code
_entity_poly.pdbx_strand_id
1 'polypeptide(L)'
;MSRNLARCLMRNLLKQNNYVCMRLLPQQLVKRYEHTKKNYALMQNDNTETTMDYQEVKTYREFLNDNVIGHNYSVRTLMNLLDIRRETAIKFTIKWPIFNKLTKPALLKNYQLLRSAGVFKSTIRQNVESLADTPENIQSKVKSLKKVKLEINYGIPLLRLSALELMNFSSTTMKDRSLQPNYRNRIEYLAAKFNCHVSTICVLVCTQPDILSIKMAKIVEITEFLLAQRAGIKEIKPWFIRCPISIIERREEKKINWNTIVGPDTTLEEHIAKVMDCDLHSATSLLYRSPDIKSLSIVKLTKMLQFLHSTGYTIHDLYRAPTIVHRLEDSIRRNYEKWTAAGIGHPNISTLIMSQKRFEEKLQEEIAKSKSSNIFS
;
A
#
# COMPACT_ATOMS: atom_id res chain seq x y z
N MET A 1 -0.68 12.04 21.16
CA MET A 1 -1.38 11.87 19.87
C MET A 1 -0.55 11.24 18.73
N SER A 2 0.79 11.12 18.81
CA SER A 2 1.63 10.61 17.69
C SER A 2 1.71 9.07 17.53
N ARG A 3 1.27 8.28 18.51
CA ARG A 3 1.35 6.80 18.48
C ARG A 3 0.40 6.14 17.46
N ASN A 4 -0.66 6.84 17.04
CA ASN A 4 -1.68 6.26 16.16
C ASN A 4 -1.20 6.15 14.70
N LEU A 5 -0.32 7.06 14.24
CA LEU A 5 0.18 7.00 12.86
C LEU A 5 1.16 5.85 12.64
N ALA A 6 2.13 5.67 13.53
CA ALA A 6 3.04 4.53 13.48
C ALA A 6 2.25 3.21 13.53
N ARG A 7 1.24 3.12 14.40
CA ARG A 7 0.33 1.96 14.46
C ARG A 7 -0.47 1.76 13.17
N CYS A 8 -0.90 2.83 12.51
CA CYS A 8 -1.72 2.77 11.31
C CYS A 8 -0.88 2.41 10.06
N LEU A 9 0.30 3.01 9.90
CA LEU A 9 1.29 2.61 8.90
C LEU A 9 1.71 1.15 9.10
N MET A 10 2.01 0.75 10.33
CA MET A 10 2.33 -0.64 10.66
C MET A 10 1.16 -1.58 10.39
N ARG A 11 -0.08 -1.22 10.77
CA ARG A 11 -1.28 -2.04 10.47
C ARG A 11 -1.49 -2.20 8.97
N ASN A 12 -1.25 -1.17 8.15
CA ASN A 12 -1.35 -1.30 6.69
C ASN A 12 -0.23 -2.15 6.11
N LEU A 13 1.01 -1.95 6.55
CA LEU A 13 2.15 -2.76 6.13
C LEU A 13 1.96 -4.25 6.52
N LEU A 14 1.32 -4.51 7.66
CA LEU A 14 0.96 -5.85 8.16
C LEU A 14 -0.31 -6.43 7.53
N LYS A 15 -1.23 -5.60 7.01
CA LYS A 15 -2.42 -6.07 6.28
C LYS A 15 -2.12 -6.38 4.81
N GLN A 16 -1.20 -5.62 4.20
CA GLN A 16 -0.79 -5.84 2.80
C GLN A 16 0.22 -6.97 2.64
N ASN A 17 0.83 -7.42 3.74
CA ASN A 17 1.70 -8.59 3.74
C ASN A 17 1.15 -9.63 4.72
N ASN A 18 0.89 -10.86 4.25
CA ASN A 18 0.56 -12.02 5.09
C ASN A 18 1.76 -12.42 5.98
N TYR A 19 2.11 -11.60 6.98
CA TYR A 19 3.17 -11.91 7.96
C TYR A 19 2.56 -12.17 9.35
N VAL A 20 2.60 -13.44 9.76
CA VAL A 20 2.13 -13.94 11.06
C VAL A 20 3.09 -13.58 12.23
N CYS A 21 4.30 -13.08 11.97
CA CYS A 21 5.38 -13.11 12.98
C CYS A 21 5.66 -11.82 13.79
N MET A 22 4.84 -10.76 13.68
CA MET A 22 5.18 -9.44 14.28
C MET A 22 4.22 -8.96 15.38
N ARG A 23 3.72 -9.86 16.24
CA ARG A 23 2.76 -9.48 17.31
C ARG A 23 3.36 -9.11 18.68
N LEU A 24 4.67 -9.01 18.85
CA LEU A 24 5.24 -8.68 20.17
C LEU A 24 6.21 -7.49 20.11
N LEU A 25 5.85 -6.46 20.91
CA LEU A 25 6.72 -5.52 21.66
C LEU A 25 6.95 -4.09 21.14
N PRO A 26 6.56 -3.11 21.97
CA PRO A 26 7.30 -1.84 22.13
C PRO A 26 8.05 -1.68 23.46
N GLN A 27 7.71 -2.40 24.54
CA GLN A 27 8.22 -2.06 25.89
C GLN A 27 9.51 -2.77 26.34
N GLN A 28 9.89 -3.91 25.75
CA GLN A 28 11.13 -4.62 26.12
C GLN A 28 12.39 -4.10 25.40
N LEU A 29 12.25 -3.24 24.39
CA LEU A 29 13.39 -2.69 23.64
C LEU A 29 14.16 -1.61 24.42
N VAL A 30 13.47 -0.84 25.26
CA VAL A 30 14.11 0.23 26.05
C VAL A 30 15.00 -0.37 27.16
N LYS A 31 14.54 -1.42 27.85
CA LYS A 31 15.31 -2.07 28.93
C LYS A 31 16.53 -2.85 28.45
N ARG A 32 16.54 -3.35 27.19
CA ARG A 32 17.74 -4.02 26.64
C ARG A 32 18.82 -3.03 26.21
N TYR A 33 18.45 -1.82 25.78
CA TYR A 33 19.40 -0.84 25.25
C TYR A 33 20.37 -0.31 26.31
N GLU A 34 19.92 -0.14 27.56
CA GLU A 34 20.80 0.29 28.66
C GLU A 34 21.80 -0.80 29.08
N HIS A 35 21.44 -2.08 28.90
CA HIS A 35 22.36 -3.18 29.22
C HIS A 35 23.46 -3.33 28.16
N THR A 36 23.16 -3.14 26.87
CA THR A 36 24.16 -3.21 25.79
C THR A 36 25.15 -2.05 25.83
N LYS A 37 24.72 -0.85 26.28
CA LYS A 37 25.61 0.31 26.44
C LYS A 37 26.67 0.08 27.54
N LYS A 38 26.31 -0.65 28.61
CA LYS A 38 27.23 -1.01 29.71
C LYS A 38 28.27 -2.06 29.28
N ASN A 39 27.92 -2.97 28.37
CA ASN A 39 28.83 -4.00 27.87
C ASN A 39 29.76 -3.49 26.75
N TYR A 40 29.38 -2.43 26.02
CA TYR A 40 30.22 -1.84 24.97
C TYR A 40 31.46 -1.11 25.52
N ALA A 41 31.42 -0.65 26.78
CA ALA A 41 32.56 -0.03 27.45
C ALA A 41 33.64 -1.06 27.88
N LEU A 42 33.29 -2.35 27.95
CA LEU A 42 34.22 -3.43 28.34
C LEU A 42 34.93 -4.10 27.16
N MET A 43 34.53 -3.83 25.92
CA MET A 43 35.07 -4.51 24.72
C MET A 43 36.03 -3.67 23.87
N GLN A 44 36.53 -2.53 24.38
CA GLN A 44 37.49 -1.69 23.64
C GLN A 44 38.98 -1.95 23.94
N ASN A 45 39.32 -3.02 24.67
CA ASN A 45 40.72 -3.31 25.04
C ASN A 45 41.42 -4.44 24.27
N ASP A 46 40.80 -5.08 23.29
CA ASP A 46 41.47 -6.13 22.49
C ASP A 46 41.94 -5.58 21.14
N ASN A 47 43.03 -4.82 21.17
CA ASN A 47 43.90 -4.63 20.00
C ASN A 47 44.99 -5.71 20.05
N THR A 48 44.67 -6.93 19.62
CA THR A 48 45.68 -7.95 19.32
C THR A 48 46.12 -7.82 17.87
N GLU A 49 47.41 -7.57 17.67
CA GLU A 49 48.09 -7.61 16.38
C GLU A 49 47.78 -8.91 15.63
N THR A 50 47.33 -8.77 14.39
CA THR A 50 46.99 -9.89 13.50
C THR A 50 48.27 -10.60 13.06
N THR A 51 48.74 -11.56 13.84
CA THR A 51 49.64 -12.62 13.36
C THR A 51 49.01 -13.29 12.15
N MET A 52 49.77 -13.41 11.05
CA MET A 52 49.34 -14.03 9.81
C MET A 52 49.18 -15.54 10.04
N ASP A 53 47.97 -15.93 10.44
CA ASP A 53 47.56 -17.31 10.70
C ASP A 53 47.59 -18.10 9.38
N TYR A 54 48.55 -19.01 9.25
CA TYR A 54 48.61 -19.97 8.16
C TYR A 54 47.42 -20.92 8.33
N GLN A 55 46.28 -20.53 7.74
CA GLN A 55 45.07 -21.34 7.74
C GLN A 55 45.42 -22.77 7.36
N GLU A 56 45.07 -23.72 8.25
CA GLU A 56 45.17 -25.15 7.99
C GLU A 56 44.67 -25.45 6.57
N VAL A 57 45.54 -26.06 5.76
CA VAL A 57 45.21 -26.43 4.38
C VAL A 57 44.03 -27.39 4.44
N LYS A 58 42.85 -26.90 4.05
CA LYS A 58 41.66 -27.73 3.95
C LYS A 58 41.96 -28.96 3.11
N THR A 59 41.51 -30.11 3.58
CA THR A 59 41.58 -31.34 2.79
C THR A 59 40.74 -31.18 1.52
N TYR A 60 41.12 -31.87 0.43
CA TYR A 60 40.35 -31.85 -0.82
C TYR A 60 38.88 -32.25 -0.61
N ARG A 61 38.61 -33.15 0.36
CA ARG A 61 37.26 -33.55 0.74
C ARG A 61 36.46 -32.41 1.37
N GLU A 62 37.08 -31.60 2.23
CA GLU A 62 36.44 -30.41 2.80
C GLU A 62 36.16 -29.36 1.74
N PHE A 63 37.06 -29.19 0.76
CA PHE A 63 36.83 -28.32 -0.38
C PHE A 63 35.62 -28.78 -1.21
N LEU A 64 35.53 -30.07 -1.54
CA LEU A 64 34.36 -30.61 -2.26
C LEU A 64 33.07 -30.41 -1.46
N ASN A 65 33.10 -30.69 -0.16
CA ASN A 65 31.96 -30.47 0.73
C ASN A 65 31.54 -28.99 0.79
N ASP A 66 32.49 -28.05 0.81
CA ASP A 66 32.22 -26.62 0.88
C ASP A 66 31.53 -26.08 -0.39
N ASN A 67 31.80 -26.70 -1.54
CA ASN A 67 31.24 -26.35 -2.84
C ASN A 67 29.91 -27.03 -3.17
N VAL A 68 29.40 -27.90 -2.29
CA VAL A 68 28.07 -28.49 -2.46
C VAL A 68 27.02 -27.37 -2.43
N ILE A 69 26.11 -27.41 -3.40
CA ILE A 69 24.91 -26.58 -3.45
C ILE A 69 23.67 -27.45 -3.19
N GLY A 70 22.60 -26.86 -2.70
CA GLY A 70 21.32 -27.55 -2.53
C GLY A 70 20.63 -27.30 -1.19
N HIS A 71 19.36 -27.68 -1.14
CA HIS A 71 18.45 -27.30 -0.06
C HIS A 71 18.93 -27.68 1.34
N ASN A 72 19.26 -28.97 1.55
CA ASN A 72 19.70 -29.46 2.87
C ASN A 72 20.99 -28.78 3.35
N TYR A 73 21.85 -28.43 2.41
CA TYR A 73 23.13 -27.80 2.69
C TYR A 73 22.95 -26.34 3.11
N SER A 74 22.13 -25.59 2.38
CA SER A 74 21.78 -24.21 2.72
C SER A 74 21.05 -24.13 4.05
N VAL A 75 20.17 -25.09 4.35
CA VAL A 75 19.50 -25.21 5.67
C VAL A 75 20.53 -25.35 6.79
N ARG A 76 21.45 -26.32 6.69
CA ARG A 76 22.48 -26.55 7.73
C ARG A 76 23.40 -25.32 7.89
N THR A 77 23.78 -24.70 6.78
CA THR A 77 24.63 -23.50 6.79
C THR A 77 23.93 -22.34 7.50
N LEU A 78 22.66 -22.07 7.19
CA LEU A 78 21.90 -21.01 7.85
C LEU A 78 21.65 -21.29 9.34
N MET A 79 21.38 -22.55 9.73
CA MET A 79 21.27 -22.95 11.14
C MET A 79 22.53 -22.58 11.92
N ASN A 80 23.70 -22.95 11.40
CA ASN A 80 24.98 -22.70 12.05
C ASN A 80 25.33 -21.20 12.09
N LEU A 81 25.19 -20.50 10.97
CA LEU A 81 25.54 -19.08 10.87
C LEU A 81 24.66 -18.20 11.77
N LEU A 82 23.35 -18.44 11.74
CA LEU A 82 22.39 -17.56 12.40
C LEU A 82 21.94 -18.06 13.76
N ASP A 83 22.33 -19.28 14.15
CA ASP A 83 21.85 -19.94 15.36
C ASP A 83 20.31 -19.95 15.39
N ILE A 84 19.73 -20.63 14.39
CA ILE A 84 18.29 -20.78 14.21
C ILE A 84 17.92 -22.25 14.08
N ARG A 85 16.68 -22.59 14.44
CA ARG A 85 16.16 -23.96 14.33
C ARG A 85 16.02 -24.39 12.87
N ARG A 86 16.07 -25.69 12.63
CA ARG A 86 16.00 -26.30 11.30
C ARG A 86 14.74 -25.90 10.55
N GLU A 87 13.60 -25.89 11.23
CA GLU A 87 12.30 -25.56 10.63
C GLU A 87 12.26 -24.11 10.12
N THR A 88 12.88 -23.19 10.87
CA THR A 88 13.00 -21.78 10.47
C THR A 88 13.92 -21.65 9.25
N ALA A 89 15.06 -22.35 9.25
CA ALA A 89 15.97 -22.36 8.11
C ALA A 89 15.33 -22.97 6.84
N ILE A 90 14.54 -24.05 6.98
CA ILE A 90 13.75 -24.63 5.87
C ILE A 90 12.78 -23.59 5.32
N LYS A 91 12.02 -22.89 6.18
CA LYS A 91 11.10 -21.83 5.73
C LYS A 91 11.82 -20.73 4.93
N PHE A 92 13.02 -20.34 5.37
CA PHE A 92 13.82 -19.33 4.67
C PHE A 92 14.32 -19.82 3.31
N THR A 93 14.86 -21.02 3.21
CA THR A 93 15.36 -21.59 1.94
C THR A 93 14.25 -21.89 0.92
N ILE A 94 13.03 -22.18 1.38
CA ILE A 94 11.84 -22.27 0.51
C ILE A 94 11.43 -20.87 0.04
N LYS A 95 11.36 -19.90 0.95
CA LYS A 95 10.93 -18.54 0.63
C LYS A 95 11.91 -17.79 -0.28
N TRP A 96 13.21 -18.06 -0.17
CA TRP A 96 14.26 -17.43 -0.96
C TRP A 96 15.15 -18.49 -1.62
N PRO A 97 14.75 -19.02 -2.80
CA PRO A 97 15.42 -20.13 -3.46
C PRO A 97 16.89 -19.88 -3.85
N ILE A 98 17.30 -18.61 -3.93
CA ILE A 98 18.70 -18.23 -4.19
C ILE A 98 19.66 -18.82 -3.15
N PHE A 99 19.21 -19.08 -1.92
CA PHE A 99 20.04 -19.77 -0.93
C PHE A 99 20.49 -21.15 -1.40
N ASN A 100 19.69 -21.84 -2.19
CA ASN A 100 20.02 -23.18 -2.71
C ASN A 100 21.04 -23.13 -3.85
N LYS A 101 21.33 -21.93 -4.38
CA LYS A 101 22.31 -21.67 -5.44
C LYS A 101 23.63 -21.11 -4.92
N LEU A 102 23.66 -20.64 -3.67
CA LEU A 102 24.86 -20.11 -3.04
C LEU A 102 25.68 -21.24 -2.40
N THR A 103 26.99 -21.24 -2.63
CA THR A 103 27.93 -22.11 -1.91
C THR A 103 28.08 -21.64 -0.46
N LYS A 104 28.57 -22.51 0.44
CA LYS A 104 28.84 -22.12 1.83
C LYS A 104 29.90 -21.02 1.95
N PRO A 105 31.02 -21.03 1.18
CA PRO A 105 31.95 -19.91 1.17
C PRO A 105 31.28 -18.59 0.78
N ALA A 106 30.39 -18.59 -0.22
CA ALA A 106 29.65 -17.38 -0.61
C ALA A 106 28.74 -16.89 0.52
N LEU A 107 27.97 -17.78 1.16
CA LEU A 107 27.11 -17.44 2.30
C LEU A 107 27.89 -16.93 3.51
N LEU A 108 29.04 -17.54 3.81
CA LEU A 108 29.92 -17.10 4.89
C LEU A 108 30.52 -15.73 4.58
N LYS A 109 30.99 -15.51 3.35
CA LYS A 109 31.49 -14.20 2.87
C LYS A 109 30.40 -13.13 2.98
N ASN A 110 29.16 -13.44 2.55
CA ASN A 110 27.99 -12.57 2.71
C ASN A 110 27.76 -12.16 4.17
N TYR A 111 27.76 -13.15 5.07
CA TYR A 111 27.60 -12.92 6.50
C TYR A 111 28.74 -12.05 7.06
N GLN A 112 29.99 -12.36 6.72
CA GLN A 112 31.17 -11.60 7.14
C GLN A 112 31.13 -10.16 6.62
N LEU A 113 30.71 -9.92 5.37
CA LEU A 113 30.53 -8.58 4.79
C LEU A 113 29.52 -7.75 5.58
N LEU A 114 28.41 -8.34 6.02
CA LEU A 114 27.43 -7.63 6.87
C LEU A 114 27.98 -7.40 8.28
N ARG A 115 28.68 -8.37 8.86
CA ARG A 115 29.28 -8.24 10.21
C ARG A 115 30.38 -7.16 10.23
N SER A 116 31.27 -7.13 9.24
CA SER A 116 32.30 -6.10 9.10
C SER A 116 31.71 -4.72 8.78
N ALA A 117 30.51 -4.67 8.21
CA ALA A 117 29.75 -3.43 8.07
C ALA A 117 29.10 -2.92 9.38
N GLY A 118 29.20 -3.68 10.48
CA GLY A 118 28.63 -3.32 11.78
C GLY A 118 27.21 -3.84 12.02
N VAL A 119 26.71 -4.75 11.19
CA VAL A 119 25.35 -5.30 11.34
C VAL A 119 25.32 -6.35 12.43
N PHE A 120 24.40 -6.24 13.39
CA PHE A 120 24.24 -7.22 14.45
C PHE A 120 23.72 -8.57 13.94
N LYS A 121 24.21 -9.68 14.54
CA LYS A 121 23.75 -11.04 14.21
C LYS A 121 22.23 -11.17 14.36
N SER A 122 21.65 -10.53 15.38
CA SER A 122 20.19 -10.47 15.59
C SER A 122 19.46 -9.74 14.46
N THR A 123 20.03 -8.65 13.93
CA THR A 123 19.46 -7.89 12.81
C THR A 123 19.48 -8.72 11.52
N ILE A 124 20.59 -9.42 11.26
CA ILE A 124 20.70 -10.35 10.12
C ILE A 124 19.69 -11.49 10.28
N ARG A 125 19.56 -12.07 11.48
CA ARG A 125 18.58 -13.14 11.77
C ARG A 125 17.14 -12.70 11.45
N GLN A 126 16.79 -11.45 11.72
CA GLN A 126 15.46 -10.89 11.43
C GLN A 126 15.23 -10.53 9.95
N ASN A 127 16.31 -10.36 9.19
CA ASN A 127 16.29 -9.97 7.78
C ASN A 127 17.18 -10.91 6.97
N VAL A 128 16.98 -12.22 7.14
CA VAL A 128 17.86 -13.25 6.56
C VAL A 128 18.06 -13.10 5.06
N GLU A 129 17.05 -12.57 4.36
CA GLU A 129 17.11 -12.28 2.93
C GLU A 129 18.22 -11.30 2.53
N SER A 130 18.79 -10.54 3.48
CA SER A 130 19.96 -9.71 3.22
C SER A 130 21.22 -10.51 2.87
N LEU A 131 21.24 -11.82 3.16
CA LEU A 131 22.31 -12.74 2.78
C LEU A 131 22.07 -13.39 1.41
N ALA A 132 20.90 -13.19 0.82
CA ALA A 132 20.39 -13.93 -0.33
C ALA A 132 20.81 -13.28 -1.66
N ASP A 133 22.12 -13.09 -1.85
CA ASP A 133 22.68 -12.40 -3.03
C ASP A 133 24.16 -12.81 -3.24
N THR A 134 24.81 -12.36 -4.32
CA THR A 134 26.24 -12.61 -4.51
C THR A 134 27.08 -11.71 -3.57
N PRO A 135 28.27 -12.15 -3.13
CA PRO A 135 29.12 -11.34 -2.26
C PRO A 135 29.46 -9.96 -2.83
N GLU A 136 29.70 -9.87 -4.13
CA GLU A 136 30.03 -8.65 -4.84
C GLU A 136 28.84 -7.68 -4.82
N ASN A 137 27.61 -8.20 -4.96
CA ASN A 137 26.41 -7.40 -4.90
C ASN A 137 26.13 -6.91 -3.47
N ILE A 138 26.27 -7.76 -2.46
CA ILE A 138 26.15 -7.34 -1.05
C ILE A 138 27.16 -6.25 -0.72
N GLN A 139 28.43 -6.44 -1.11
CA GLN A 139 29.47 -5.44 -0.88
C GLN A 139 29.13 -4.10 -1.53
N SER A 140 28.65 -4.12 -2.78
CA SER A 140 28.18 -2.93 -3.50
C SER A 140 27.00 -2.25 -2.78
N LYS A 141 25.99 -3.01 -2.38
CA LYS A 141 24.81 -2.50 -1.65
C LYS A 141 25.18 -1.90 -0.30
N VAL A 142 26.05 -2.55 0.47
CA VAL A 142 26.58 -2.04 1.76
C VAL A 142 27.33 -0.72 1.55
N LYS A 143 28.16 -0.63 0.49
CA LYS A 143 28.86 0.61 0.14
C LYS A 143 27.89 1.74 -0.17
N SER A 144 26.81 1.47 -0.91
CA SER A 144 25.75 2.44 -1.19
C SER A 144 25.00 2.89 0.07
N LEU A 145 24.68 1.97 0.98
CA LEU A 145 24.03 2.33 2.26
C LEU A 145 24.92 3.20 3.15
N LYS A 146 26.23 2.93 3.21
CA LYS A 146 27.17 3.78 3.95
C LYS A 146 27.21 5.21 3.40
N LYS A 147 27.10 5.38 2.08
CA LYS A 147 27.03 6.72 1.43
C LYS A 147 25.78 7.51 1.82
N VAL A 148 24.63 6.84 2.05
CA VAL A 148 23.37 7.46 2.50
C VAL A 148 23.46 7.99 3.94
N LYS A 149 24.51 7.63 4.69
CA LYS A 149 24.72 7.96 6.11
C LYS A 149 23.58 7.48 7.03
N LEU A 150 22.92 6.39 6.63
CA LEU A 150 21.91 5.71 7.43
C LEU A 150 22.59 4.75 8.42
N GLU A 151 22.07 4.66 9.65
CA GLU A 151 22.53 3.63 10.59
C GLU A 151 22.26 2.24 9.99
N ILE A 152 23.30 1.41 9.92
CA ILE A 152 23.31 0.22 9.08
C ILE A 152 22.26 -0.80 9.55
N ASN A 153 22.05 -0.95 10.86
CA ASN A 153 21.08 -1.91 11.40
C ASN A 153 19.63 -1.53 11.07
N TYR A 154 19.31 -0.24 11.05
CA TYR A 154 18.00 0.25 10.58
C TYR A 154 17.85 0.14 9.06
N GLY A 155 18.95 0.27 8.33
CA GLY A 155 19.00 0.22 6.87
C GLY A 155 18.98 -1.18 6.24
N ILE A 156 19.18 -2.25 7.02
CA ILE A 156 19.26 -3.62 6.49
C ILE A 156 18.10 -4.02 5.56
N PRO A 157 16.82 -3.68 5.84
CA PRO A 157 15.73 -4.03 4.93
C PRO A 157 15.97 -3.53 3.50
N LEU A 158 16.66 -2.41 3.32
CA LEU A 158 16.94 -1.82 2.01
C LEU A 158 17.85 -2.69 1.14
N LEU A 159 18.57 -3.68 1.69
CA LEU A 159 19.36 -4.64 0.91
C LEU A 159 18.50 -5.53 0.00
N ARG A 160 17.17 -5.55 0.20
CA ARG A 160 16.20 -6.17 -0.71
C ARG A 160 16.09 -5.46 -2.06
N LEU A 161 16.44 -4.18 -2.13
CA LEU A 161 16.50 -3.44 -3.39
C LEU A 161 17.69 -3.95 -4.22
N SER A 162 17.64 -3.77 -5.53
CA SER A 162 18.78 -4.01 -6.41
C SER A 162 19.94 -3.05 -6.07
N ALA A 163 21.17 -3.44 -6.43
CA ALA A 163 22.32 -2.54 -6.25
C ALA A 163 22.18 -1.23 -7.04
N LEU A 164 21.54 -1.28 -8.21
CA LEU A 164 21.26 -0.08 -9.02
C LEU A 164 20.30 0.87 -8.30
N GLU A 165 19.20 0.36 -7.74
CA GLU A 165 18.26 1.18 -6.96
C GLU A 165 18.93 1.82 -5.74
N LEU A 166 19.74 1.07 -4.99
CA LEU A 166 20.49 1.61 -3.85
C LEU A 166 21.55 2.62 -4.27
N MET A 167 22.21 2.39 -5.40
CA MET A 167 23.17 3.35 -5.96
C MET A 167 22.46 4.65 -6.34
N ASN A 168 21.35 4.58 -7.06
CA ASN A 168 20.52 5.72 -7.41
C ASN A 168 19.99 6.45 -6.18
N PHE A 169 19.58 5.71 -5.15
CA PHE A 169 19.17 6.29 -3.87
C PHE A 169 20.32 7.02 -3.17
N SER A 170 21.53 6.46 -3.18
CA SER A 170 22.71 7.14 -2.62
C SER A 170 23.05 8.44 -3.35
N SER A 171 22.92 8.44 -4.68
CA SER A 171 23.16 9.62 -5.53
C SER A 171 22.10 10.71 -5.32
N THR A 172 20.82 10.32 -5.20
CA THR A 172 19.72 11.27 -4.96
C THR A 172 19.76 11.87 -3.57
N THR A 173 20.17 11.09 -2.55
CA THR A 173 20.33 11.58 -1.16
C THR A 173 21.20 12.82 -1.06
N MET A 174 22.29 12.89 -1.85
CA MET A 174 23.17 14.07 -1.86
C MET A 174 22.46 15.33 -2.37
N LYS A 175 21.54 15.19 -3.34
CA LYS A 175 20.72 16.28 -3.88
C LYS A 175 19.60 16.65 -2.90
N ASP A 176 19.01 15.68 -2.21
CA ASP A 176 17.93 15.92 -1.25
C ASP A 176 18.37 16.86 -0.10
N ARG A 177 19.64 16.79 0.29
CA ARG A 177 20.21 17.57 1.39
C ARG A 177 20.19 19.08 1.15
N SER A 178 20.23 19.55 -0.10
CA SER A 178 20.11 20.99 -0.38
C SER A 178 18.70 21.52 -0.13
N LEU A 179 17.67 20.68 -0.32
CA LEU A 179 16.28 21.04 -0.11
C LEU A 179 15.82 20.85 1.34
N GLN A 180 16.41 19.88 2.05
CA GLN A 180 16.05 19.53 3.43
C GLN A 180 17.31 19.35 4.29
N PRO A 181 18.01 20.45 4.65
CA PRO A 181 19.34 20.38 5.29
C PRO A 181 19.33 19.76 6.69
N ASN A 182 18.18 19.78 7.37
CA ASN A 182 18.00 19.23 8.71
C ASN A 182 17.97 17.69 8.75
N TYR A 183 17.92 17.03 7.58
CA TYR A 183 17.81 15.58 7.48
C TYR A 183 18.94 15.03 6.61
N ARG A 184 19.48 13.86 7.00
CA ARG A 184 20.58 13.25 6.24
C ARG A 184 20.12 12.65 4.91
N ASN A 185 18.89 12.18 4.86
CA ASN A 185 18.27 11.53 3.71
C ASN A 185 16.75 11.58 3.82
N ARG A 186 16.06 11.27 2.72
CA ARG A 186 14.58 11.27 2.68
C ARG A 186 13.94 10.25 3.64
N ILE A 187 14.62 9.15 3.96
CA ILE A 187 14.10 8.14 4.90
C ILE A 187 14.00 8.74 6.30
N GLU A 188 15.04 9.44 6.76
CA GLU A 188 15.03 10.18 8.02
C GLU A 188 14.00 11.32 8.02
N TYR A 189 13.89 12.06 6.91
CA TYR A 189 12.85 13.09 6.76
C TYR A 189 11.45 12.51 6.95
N LEU A 190 11.12 11.44 6.22
CA LEU A 190 9.81 10.79 6.32
C LEU A 190 9.57 10.19 7.70
N ALA A 191 10.59 9.57 8.31
CA ALA A 191 10.50 8.98 9.64
C ALA A 191 10.17 10.05 10.69
N ALA A 192 10.85 11.20 10.63
CA ALA A 192 10.60 12.32 11.51
C ALA A 192 9.21 12.93 11.30
N LYS A 193 8.84 13.25 10.05
CA LYS A 193 7.54 13.86 9.70
C LYS A 193 6.36 12.97 10.07
N PHE A 194 6.51 11.66 9.91
CA PHE A 194 5.50 10.68 10.30
C PHE A 194 5.64 10.19 11.75
N ASN A 195 6.60 10.70 12.53
CA ASN A 195 6.88 10.27 13.89
C ASN A 195 6.89 8.73 14.03
N CYS A 196 7.69 8.08 13.20
CA CYS A 196 7.87 6.63 13.20
C CYS A 196 9.34 6.27 13.17
N HIS A 197 9.65 5.00 13.43
CA HIS A 197 11.04 4.55 13.47
C HIS A 197 11.61 4.48 12.06
N VAL A 198 12.90 4.81 11.90
CA VAL A 198 13.61 4.79 10.60
C VAL A 198 13.46 3.44 9.88
N SER A 199 13.60 2.34 10.62
CA SER A 199 13.42 0.98 10.05
C SER A 199 12.01 0.76 9.47
N THR A 200 10.97 1.41 10.00
CA THR A 200 9.61 1.34 9.45
C THR A 200 9.57 1.93 8.04
N ILE A 201 10.21 3.08 7.83
CA ILE A 201 10.30 3.69 6.50
C ILE A 201 11.18 2.85 5.57
N CYS A 202 12.27 2.25 6.06
CA CYS A 202 13.08 1.34 5.25
C CYS A 202 12.24 0.16 4.72
N VAL A 203 11.46 -0.51 5.57
CA VAL A 203 10.58 -1.60 5.13
C VAL A 203 9.53 -1.11 4.13
N LEU A 204 8.92 0.04 4.39
CA LEU A 204 7.91 0.65 3.53
C LEU A 204 8.46 0.95 2.14
N VAL A 205 9.66 1.53 2.06
CA VAL A 205 10.35 1.82 0.80
C VAL A 205 10.68 0.54 0.05
N CYS A 206 11.06 -0.55 0.71
CA CYS A 206 11.25 -1.83 0.02
C CYS A 206 9.97 -2.38 -0.60
N THR A 207 8.81 -2.11 0.00
CA THR A 207 7.52 -2.50 -0.58
C THR A 207 7.06 -1.55 -1.70
N GLN A 208 7.59 -0.33 -1.74
CA GLN A 208 7.26 0.69 -2.72
C GLN A 208 8.52 1.46 -3.17
N PRO A 209 9.42 0.82 -3.94
CA PRO A 209 10.73 1.40 -4.28
C PRO A 209 10.63 2.73 -5.03
N ASP A 210 9.54 2.95 -5.77
CA ASP A 210 9.26 4.19 -6.50
C ASP A 210 9.40 5.46 -5.64
N ILE A 211 9.15 5.36 -4.32
CA ILE A 211 9.31 6.49 -3.37
C ILE A 211 10.73 7.06 -3.41
N LEU A 212 11.74 6.23 -3.67
CA LEU A 212 13.13 6.67 -3.82
C LEU A 212 13.42 7.43 -5.11
N SER A 213 12.54 7.30 -6.11
CA SER A 213 12.69 7.97 -7.41
C SER A 213 11.96 9.31 -7.47
N ILE A 214 11.07 9.60 -6.51
CA ILE A 214 10.32 10.86 -6.48
C ILE A 214 11.26 12.02 -6.14
N LYS A 215 11.06 13.16 -6.79
CA LYS A 215 11.77 14.41 -6.44
C LYS A 215 11.45 14.82 -5.01
N MET A 216 12.48 15.18 -4.23
CA MET A 216 12.31 15.53 -2.81
C MET A 216 11.31 16.67 -2.59
N ALA A 217 11.28 17.68 -3.48
CA ALA A 217 10.30 18.77 -3.40
C ALA A 217 8.84 18.26 -3.38
N LYS A 218 8.50 17.29 -4.24
CA LYS A 218 7.18 16.67 -4.28
C LYS A 218 6.91 15.82 -3.04
N ILE A 219 7.92 15.12 -2.51
CA ILE A 219 7.80 14.38 -1.24
C ILE A 219 7.45 15.36 -0.11
N VAL A 220 8.14 16.49 -0.03
CA VAL A 220 7.91 17.52 0.98
C VAL A 220 6.49 18.09 0.84
N GLU A 221 6.13 18.55 -0.36
CA GLU A 221 4.80 19.10 -0.66
C GLU A 221 3.67 18.16 -0.23
N ILE A 222 3.71 16.90 -0.65
CA ILE A 222 2.68 15.91 -0.29
C ILE A 222 2.73 15.59 1.20
N THR A 223 3.91 15.51 1.81
CA THR A 223 4.04 15.23 3.23
C THR A 223 3.43 16.36 4.04
N GLU A 224 3.77 17.61 3.77
CA GLU A 224 3.20 18.77 4.46
C GLU A 224 1.68 18.86 4.24
N PHE A 225 1.20 18.63 3.02
CA PHE A 225 -0.25 18.56 2.74
C PHE A 225 -0.94 17.49 3.61
N LEU A 226 -0.37 16.27 3.64
CA LEU A 226 -0.89 15.16 4.46
C LEU A 226 -0.81 15.43 5.96
N LEU A 227 0.15 16.25 6.42
CA LEU A 227 0.31 16.67 7.82
C LEU A 227 -0.69 17.77 8.20
N ALA A 228 -0.91 18.75 7.34
CA ALA A 228 -1.85 19.85 7.54
C ALA A 228 -3.30 19.34 7.56
N GLN A 229 -3.65 18.43 6.65
CA GLN A 229 -4.99 17.84 6.54
C GLN A 229 -5.27 16.74 7.61
N ARG A 230 -4.37 16.53 8.58
CA ARG A 230 -4.55 15.52 9.65
C ARG A 230 -5.75 15.74 10.55
N ALA A 231 -6.41 16.89 10.49
CA ALA A 231 -7.69 17.09 11.17
C ALA A 231 -8.77 16.09 10.68
N GLY A 232 -8.69 15.58 9.43
CA GLY A 232 -9.70 14.66 8.87
C GLY A 232 -9.21 13.26 8.46
N ILE A 233 -7.92 13.09 8.16
CA ILE A 233 -7.38 11.83 7.64
C ILE A 233 -6.98 10.87 8.77
N LYS A 234 -7.89 9.95 9.12
CA LYS A 234 -7.66 8.90 10.15
C LYS A 234 -6.49 7.95 9.81
N GLU A 235 -6.16 7.77 8.52
CA GLU A 235 -5.19 6.78 8.04
C GLU A 235 -4.41 7.27 6.81
N ILE A 236 -3.11 7.52 6.98
CA ILE A 236 -2.20 7.85 5.87
C ILE A 236 -1.68 6.54 5.27
N LYS A 237 -2.00 6.30 3.99
CA LYS A 237 -1.48 5.14 3.27
C LYS A 237 -0.11 5.45 2.66
N PRO A 238 0.87 4.52 2.67
CA PRO A 238 2.21 4.74 2.11
C PRO A 238 2.23 5.28 0.68
N TRP A 239 1.29 4.80 -0.15
CA TRP A 239 1.23 5.18 -1.55
C TRP A 239 0.76 6.62 -1.79
N PHE A 240 0.22 7.32 -0.79
CA PHE A 240 -0.16 8.73 -0.91
C PHE A 240 1.00 9.63 -1.29
N ILE A 241 2.22 9.32 -0.85
CA ILE A 241 3.44 10.09 -1.18
C ILE A 241 3.69 10.13 -2.70
N ARG A 242 3.10 9.21 -3.47
CA ARG A 242 3.23 9.14 -4.93
C ARG A 242 2.15 9.92 -5.67
N CYS A 243 1.00 10.14 -5.04
CA CYS A 243 -0.17 10.69 -5.69
C CYS A 243 -0.10 12.20 -5.84
N PRO A 244 -0.63 12.77 -6.93
CA PRO A 244 -0.97 14.19 -6.98
C PRO A 244 -1.92 14.54 -5.83
N ILE A 245 -1.78 15.75 -5.28
CA ILE A 245 -2.63 16.25 -4.19
C ILE A 245 -4.11 16.18 -4.56
N SER A 246 -4.47 16.54 -5.79
CA SER A 246 -5.86 16.47 -6.29
C SER A 246 -6.51 15.09 -6.19
N ILE A 247 -5.72 14.01 -6.30
CA ILE A 247 -6.22 12.63 -6.13
C ILE A 247 -6.51 12.33 -4.65
N ILE A 248 -5.67 12.86 -3.75
CA ILE A 248 -5.85 12.73 -2.30
C ILE A 248 -7.08 13.53 -1.87
N GLU A 249 -7.20 14.78 -2.32
CA GLU A 249 -8.35 15.66 -2.07
C GLU A 249 -9.65 15.02 -2.55
N ARG A 250 -9.71 14.54 -3.80
CA ARG A 250 -10.89 13.87 -4.33
C ARG A 250 -11.32 12.65 -3.51
N ARG A 251 -10.36 11.94 -2.89
CA ARG A 251 -10.65 10.81 -2.03
C ARG A 251 -11.23 11.26 -0.67
N GLU A 252 -10.70 12.32 -0.09
CA GLU A 252 -11.25 12.90 1.14
C GLU A 252 -12.63 13.50 0.88
N GLU A 253 -12.81 14.20 -0.24
CA GLU A 253 -14.09 14.72 -0.67
C GLU A 253 -15.14 13.62 -0.80
N LYS A 254 -14.81 12.48 -1.42
CA LYS A 254 -15.71 11.30 -1.48
C LYS A 254 -16.13 10.82 -0.08
N LYS A 255 -15.21 10.83 0.88
CA LYS A 255 -15.47 10.39 2.25
C LYS A 255 -16.29 11.42 3.04
N ILE A 256 -16.01 12.70 2.87
CA ILE A 256 -16.81 13.80 3.45
C ILE A 256 -18.23 13.71 2.88
N ASN A 257 -18.37 13.66 1.56
CA ASN A 257 -19.65 13.54 0.88
C ASN A 257 -20.42 12.30 1.35
N TRP A 258 -19.73 11.17 1.55
CA TRP A 258 -20.33 9.97 2.15
C TRP A 258 -20.87 10.26 3.55
N ASN A 259 -20.03 10.73 4.45
CA ASN A 259 -20.43 10.97 5.84
C ASN A 259 -21.54 12.01 5.97
N THR A 260 -21.53 13.06 5.13
CA THR A 260 -22.53 14.12 5.13
C THR A 260 -23.88 13.64 4.59
N ILE A 261 -23.89 12.82 3.53
CA ILE A 261 -25.13 12.40 2.85
C ILE A 261 -25.72 11.14 3.46
N VAL A 262 -24.88 10.16 3.77
CA VAL A 262 -25.28 8.81 4.21
C VAL A 262 -25.23 8.69 5.73
N GLY A 263 -24.27 9.36 6.36
CA GLY A 263 -23.93 9.18 7.78
C GLY A 263 -22.75 8.22 7.98
N PRO A 264 -22.05 8.30 9.13
CA PRO A 264 -20.84 7.53 9.39
C PRO A 264 -21.08 6.03 9.61
N ASP A 265 -22.27 5.65 10.07
CA ASP A 265 -22.61 4.28 10.48
C ASP A 265 -23.66 3.62 9.57
N THR A 266 -24.06 4.29 8.50
CA THR A 266 -25.07 3.80 7.54
C THR A 266 -24.39 3.11 6.36
N THR A 267 -24.92 1.97 5.96
CA THR A 267 -24.52 1.23 4.76
C THR A 267 -25.11 1.82 3.49
N LEU A 268 -24.59 1.42 2.31
CA LEU A 268 -25.16 1.88 1.04
C LEU A 268 -26.58 1.36 0.84
N GLU A 269 -26.80 0.11 1.24
CA GLU A 269 -28.07 -0.61 1.21
C GLU A 269 -29.14 0.15 2.02
N GLU A 270 -28.82 0.51 3.27
CA GLU A 270 -29.72 1.29 4.14
C GLU A 270 -29.99 2.69 3.58
N HIS A 271 -28.98 3.34 3.00
CA HIS A 271 -29.16 4.65 2.36
C HIS A 271 -30.11 4.58 1.15
N ILE A 272 -29.96 3.59 0.28
CA ILE A 272 -30.85 3.38 -0.87
C ILE A 272 -32.27 3.08 -0.39
N ALA A 273 -32.42 2.18 0.59
CA ALA A 273 -33.70 1.82 1.19
C ALA A 273 -34.44 3.06 1.73
N LYS A 274 -33.72 3.92 2.46
CA LYS A 274 -34.24 5.18 2.99
C LYS A 274 -34.62 6.18 1.90
N VAL A 275 -33.78 6.37 0.87
CA VAL A 275 -34.03 7.39 -0.17
C VAL A 275 -35.18 6.99 -1.10
N MET A 276 -35.34 5.70 -1.37
CA MET A 276 -36.36 5.15 -2.27
C MET A 276 -37.62 4.67 -1.54
N ASP A 277 -37.70 4.88 -0.22
CA ASP A 277 -38.77 4.41 0.68
C ASP A 277 -39.11 2.92 0.45
N CYS A 278 -38.10 2.06 0.51
CA CYS A 278 -38.25 0.62 0.32
C CYS A 278 -37.57 -0.20 1.41
N ASP A 279 -37.84 -1.50 1.43
CA ASP A 279 -37.24 -2.41 2.39
C ASP A 279 -35.76 -2.67 2.08
N LEU A 280 -34.99 -3.00 3.13
CA LEU A 280 -33.56 -3.25 3.03
C LEU A 280 -33.21 -4.41 2.09
N HIS A 281 -34.10 -5.41 1.98
CA HIS A 281 -33.86 -6.58 1.12
C HIS A 281 -33.98 -6.22 -0.37
N SER A 282 -34.92 -5.36 -0.75
CA SER A 282 -35.04 -4.80 -2.10
C SER A 282 -33.80 -3.99 -2.50
N ALA A 283 -33.33 -3.09 -1.61
CA ALA A 283 -32.11 -2.32 -1.85
C ALA A 283 -30.86 -3.22 -1.97
N THR A 284 -30.76 -4.24 -1.12
CA THR A 284 -29.67 -5.23 -1.17
C THR A 284 -29.70 -6.03 -2.48
N SER A 285 -30.88 -6.46 -2.91
CA SER A 285 -31.09 -7.21 -4.15
C SER A 285 -30.69 -6.39 -5.38
N LEU A 286 -30.97 -5.08 -5.39
CA LEU A 286 -30.51 -4.16 -6.43
C LEU A 286 -28.98 -4.14 -6.51
N LEU A 287 -28.29 -3.97 -5.38
CA LEU A 287 -26.82 -3.93 -5.35
C LEU A 287 -26.17 -5.28 -5.66
N TYR A 288 -26.85 -6.39 -5.38
CA TYR A 288 -26.41 -7.73 -5.79
C TYR A 288 -26.50 -7.90 -7.31
N ARG A 289 -27.61 -7.46 -7.93
CA ARG A 289 -27.81 -7.51 -9.38
C ARG A 289 -26.89 -6.56 -10.14
N SER A 290 -26.55 -5.41 -9.56
CA SER A 290 -25.73 -4.38 -10.19
C SER A 290 -24.66 -3.87 -9.22
N PRO A 291 -23.58 -4.66 -9.01
CA PRO A 291 -22.53 -4.32 -8.06
C PRO A 291 -21.77 -3.05 -8.43
N ASP A 292 -21.78 -2.66 -9.71
CA ASP A 292 -21.11 -1.45 -10.21
C ASP A 292 -21.66 -0.17 -9.58
N ILE A 293 -22.89 -0.19 -9.06
CA ILE A 293 -23.49 0.93 -8.32
C ILE A 293 -22.62 1.30 -7.10
N LYS A 294 -21.96 0.33 -6.46
CA LYS A 294 -21.07 0.55 -5.31
C LYS A 294 -19.86 1.44 -5.63
N SER A 295 -19.51 1.58 -6.91
CA SER A 295 -18.39 2.41 -7.36
C SER A 295 -18.79 3.86 -7.67
N LEU A 296 -20.09 4.17 -7.73
CA LEU A 296 -20.60 5.48 -8.10
C LEU A 296 -20.31 6.53 -7.01
N SER A 297 -20.24 7.81 -7.44
CA SER A 297 -20.23 8.92 -6.50
C SER A 297 -21.55 8.95 -5.74
N ILE A 298 -21.48 8.92 -4.41
CA ILE A 298 -22.66 8.93 -3.54
C ILE A 298 -23.56 10.15 -3.76
N VAL A 299 -22.96 11.31 -4.09
CA VAL A 299 -23.68 12.54 -4.44
C VAL A 299 -24.53 12.32 -5.69
N LYS A 300 -23.92 11.78 -6.75
CA LYS A 300 -24.59 11.51 -8.03
C LYS A 300 -25.70 10.48 -7.86
N LEU A 301 -25.40 9.39 -7.15
CA LEU A 301 -26.37 8.33 -6.87
C LEU A 301 -27.57 8.88 -6.10
N THR A 302 -27.34 9.60 -5.01
CA THR A 302 -28.42 10.16 -4.17
C THR A 302 -29.29 11.13 -4.95
N LYS A 303 -28.70 12.05 -5.73
CA LYS A 303 -29.47 12.97 -6.59
C LYS A 303 -30.36 12.23 -7.59
N MET A 304 -29.82 11.21 -8.25
CA MET A 304 -30.59 10.39 -9.19
C MET A 304 -31.73 9.65 -8.48
N LEU A 305 -31.46 9.01 -7.35
CA LEU A 305 -32.48 8.26 -6.60
C LEU A 305 -33.59 9.18 -6.09
N GLN A 306 -33.24 10.34 -5.52
CA GLN A 306 -34.21 11.36 -5.09
C GLN A 306 -35.08 11.85 -6.26
N PHE A 307 -34.48 12.10 -7.42
CA PHE A 307 -35.22 12.48 -8.62
C PHE A 307 -36.20 11.39 -9.05
N LEU A 308 -35.74 10.13 -9.15
CA LEU A 308 -36.57 9.00 -9.53
C LEU A 308 -37.73 8.80 -8.55
N HIS A 309 -37.46 8.82 -7.24
CA HIS A 309 -38.49 8.71 -6.21
C HIS A 309 -39.49 9.86 -6.28
N SER A 310 -39.04 11.11 -6.42
CA SER A 310 -39.91 12.29 -6.51
C SER A 310 -40.80 12.32 -7.75
N THR A 311 -40.43 11.60 -8.80
CA THR A 311 -41.22 11.49 -10.03
C THR A 311 -42.17 10.29 -10.01
N GLY A 312 -42.12 9.46 -8.96
CA GLY A 312 -43.02 8.32 -8.76
C GLY A 312 -42.42 6.96 -9.13
N TYR A 313 -41.15 6.87 -9.48
CA TYR A 313 -40.50 5.59 -9.75
C TYR A 313 -40.19 4.82 -8.48
N THR A 314 -40.41 3.50 -8.54
CA THR A 314 -40.17 2.59 -7.41
C THR A 314 -38.80 1.91 -7.51
N ILE A 315 -38.39 1.24 -6.43
CA ILE A 315 -37.18 0.39 -6.43
C ILE A 315 -37.29 -0.76 -7.46
N HIS A 316 -38.50 -1.25 -7.75
CA HIS A 316 -38.72 -2.32 -8.73
C HIS A 316 -38.50 -1.84 -10.17
N ASP A 317 -38.87 -0.60 -10.48
CA ASP A 317 -38.57 0.02 -11.77
C ASP A 317 -37.06 0.18 -11.97
N LEU A 318 -36.37 0.64 -10.91
CA LEU A 318 -34.92 0.75 -10.90
C LEU A 318 -34.24 -0.62 -11.05
N TYR A 319 -34.77 -1.67 -10.42
CA TYR A 319 -34.27 -3.03 -10.54
C TYR A 319 -34.34 -3.59 -11.98
N ARG A 320 -35.36 -3.18 -12.75
CA ARG A 320 -35.51 -3.56 -14.16
C ARG A 320 -34.46 -2.90 -15.06
N ALA A 321 -34.10 -1.66 -14.77
CA ALA A 321 -33.13 -0.89 -15.56
C ALA A 321 -32.10 -0.15 -14.67
N PRO A 322 -31.21 -0.88 -13.97
CA PRO A 322 -30.28 -0.30 -13.00
C PRO A 322 -29.25 0.63 -13.64
N THR A 323 -29.02 0.51 -14.94
CA THR A 323 -28.09 1.38 -15.69
C THR A 323 -28.49 2.85 -15.68
N ILE A 324 -29.74 3.19 -15.34
CA ILE A 324 -30.17 4.59 -15.23
C ILE A 324 -29.34 5.39 -14.23
N VAL A 325 -28.90 4.79 -13.10
CA VAL A 325 -28.09 5.50 -12.11
C VAL A 325 -26.67 5.85 -12.58
N HIS A 326 -26.23 5.23 -13.68
CA HIS A 326 -24.97 5.57 -14.32
C HIS A 326 -25.07 6.79 -15.24
N ARG A 327 -26.29 7.22 -15.62
CA ARG A 327 -26.53 8.41 -16.45
C ARG A 327 -26.38 9.71 -15.66
N LEU A 328 -26.28 10.83 -16.36
CA LEU A 328 -26.35 12.15 -15.74
C LEU A 328 -27.80 12.46 -15.41
N GLU A 329 -28.05 12.90 -14.18
CA GLU A 329 -29.40 13.21 -13.69
C GLU A 329 -30.07 14.29 -14.54
N ASP A 330 -29.37 15.38 -14.88
CA ASP A 330 -29.86 16.42 -15.79
C ASP A 330 -30.31 15.88 -17.17
N SER A 331 -29.68 14.82 -17.67
CA SER A 331 -30.06 14.23 -18.94
C SER A 331 -31.37 13.45 -18.83
N ILE A 332 -31.53 12.70 -17.74
CA ILE A 332 -32.76 11.94 -17.47
C ILE A 332 -33.91 12.90 -17.17
N ARG A 333 -33.67 13.95 -16.38
CA ARG A 333 -34.63 15.00 -16.06
C ARG A 333 -35.17 15.68 -17.32
N ARG A 334 -34.29 16.13 -18.22
CA ARG A 334 -34.72 16.75 -19.49
C ARG A 334 -35.58 15.82 -20.34
N ASN A 335 -35.24 14.54 -20.41
CA ASN A 335 -36.04 13.56 -21.15
C ASN A 335 -37.41 13.34 -20.47
N TYR A 336 -37.44 13.25 -19.13
CA TYR A 336 -38.68 13.14 -18.38
C TYR A 336 -39.60 14.35 -18.61
N GLU A 337 -39.07 15.57 -18.47
CA GLU A 337 -39.82 16.81 -18.63
C GLU A 337 -40.39 16.95 -20.05
N LYS A 338 -39.60 16.65 -21.08
CA LYS A 338 -40.07 16.61 -22.47
C LYS A 338 -41.22 15.63 -22.66
N TRP A 339 -41.12 14.45 -22.06
CA TRP A 339 -42.15 13.42 -22.15
C TRP A 339 -43.44 13.85 -21.47
N THR A 340 -43.36 14.40 -20.26
CA THR A 340 -44.52 14.89 -19.52
C THR A 340 -45.16 16.11 -20.16
N ALA A 341 -44.36 17.03 -20.71
CA ALA A 341 -44.86 18.21 -21.40
C ALA A 341 -45.65 17.87 -22.68
N ALA A 342 -45.39 16.71 -23.28
CA ALA A 342 -46.16 16.20 -24.40
C ALA A 342 -47.50 15.56 -24.02
N GLY A 343 -47.83 15.46 -22.72
CA GLY A 343 -49.11 14.92 -22.24
C GLY A 343 -49.24 13.40 -22.34
N ILE A 344 -48.13 12.66 -22.51
CA ILE A 344 -48.12 11.21 -22.75
C ILE A 344 -48.19 10.41 -21.42
N GLY A 345 -48.23 11.09 -20.28
CA GLY A 345 -48.23 10.46 -18.96
C GLY A 345 -46.81 10.14 -18.46
N HIS A 346 -46.69 9.14 -17.58
CA HIS A 346 -45.45 8.80 -16.91
C HIS A 346 -44.60 7.84 -17.79
N PRO A 347 -43.37 8.21 -18.21
CA PRO A 347 -42.55 7.36 -19.06
C PRO A 347 -42.07 6.10 -18.32
N ASN A 348 -41.73 5.04 -19.06
CA ASN A 348 -40.98 3.91 -18.50
C ASN A 348 -39.50 4.34 -18.31
N ILE A 349 -38.85 3.91 -17.23
CA ILE A 349 -37.41 4.12 -16.98
C ILE A 349 -36.56 3.74 -18.20
N SER A 350 -36.92 2.66 -18.88
CA SER A 350 -36.20 2.13 -20.04
C SER A 350 -36.21 3.09 -21.23
N THR A 351 -37.24 3.94 -21.34
CA THR A 351 -37.34 4.99 -22.35
C THR A 351 -36.37 6.13 -22.04
N LEU A 352 -36.21 6.49 -20.77
CA LEU A 352 -35.34 7.60 -20.35
C LEU A 352 -33.85 7.32 -20.57
N ILE A 353 -33.44 6.05 -20.55
CA ILE A 353 -32.03 5.64 -20.73
C ILE A 353 -31.59 5.48 -22.19
N MET A 354 -32.52 5.65 -23.15
CA MET A 354 -32.25 5.54 -24.58
C MET A 354 -31.26 6.62 -25.06
N SER A 355 -30.67 6.42 -26.24
CA SER A 355 -29.92 7.48 -26.91
C SER A 355 -30.85 8.65 -27.24
N GLN A 356 -30.32 9.87 -27.31
CA GLN A 356 -31.14 11.07 -27.55
C GLN A 356 -31.97 10.95 -28.85
N LYS A 357 -31.36 10.48 -29.93
CA LYS A 357 -32.04 10.25 -31.21
C LYS A 357 -33.22 9.28 -31.07
N ARG A 358 -32.98 8.12 -30.44
CA ARG A 358 -34.02 7.09 -30.26
C ARG A 358 -35.12 7.56 -29.30
N PHE A 359 -34.75 8.32 -28.27
CA PHE A 359 -35.71 8.94 -27.36
C PHE A 359 -36.64 9.90 -28.11
N GLU A 360 -36.09 10.76 -28.98
CA GLU A 360 -36.87 11.72 -29.77
C GLU A 360 -37.78 11.02 -30.78
N GLU A 361 -37.29 10.02 -31.51
CA GLU A 361 -38.10 9.17 -32.39
C GLU A 361 -39.28 8.55 -31.62
N LYS A 362 -38.98 7.95 -30.45
CA LYS A 362 -40.00 7.32 -29.61
C LYS A 362 -41.02 8.32 -29.07
N LEU A 363 -40.58 9.52 -28.71
CA LEU A 363 -41.45 10.60 -28.27
C LEU A 363 -42.42 11.01 -29.38
N GLN A 364 -41.94 11.18 -30.62
CA GLN A 364 -42.80 11.52 -31.76
C GLN A 364 -43.81 10.42 -32.09
N GLU A 365 -43.40 9.15 -32.04
CA GLU A 365 -44.30 8.02 -32.22
C GLU A 365 -45.48 8.04 -31.23
N GLU A 366 -45.21 8.29 -29.95
CA GLU A 366 -46.24 8.31 -28.92
C GLU A 366 -47.13 9.56 -29.01
N ILE A 367 -46.58 10.72 -29.41
CA ILE A 367 -47.38 11.92 -29.73
C ILE A 367 -48.33 11.65 -30.91
N ALA A 368 -47.87 10.93 -31.94
CA ALA A 368 -48.73 10.57 -33.07
C ALA A 368 -49.88 9.63 -32.63
N LYS A 369 -49.58 8.63 -31.80
CA LYS A 369 -50.58 7.68 -31.27
C LYS A 369 -51.61 8.34 -30.36
N SER A 370 -51.21 9.28 -29.50
CA SER A 370 -52.14 9.97 -28.62
C SER A 370 -53.13 10.85 -29.40
N LYS A 371 -52.67 11.50 -30.48
CA LYS A 371 -53.54 12.24 -31.41
C LYS A 371 -54.53 11.33 -32.13
N SER A 372 -54.08 10.16 -32.60
CA SER A 372 -54.98 9.21 -33.28
C SER A 372 -56.06 8.65 -32.34
N SER A 373 -55.75 8.44 -31.07
CA SER A 373 -56.70 7.87 -30.11
C SER A 373 -57.82 8.86 -29.72
N ASN A 374 -57.52 10.16 -29.67
CA ASN A 374 -58.50 11.22 -29.38
C ASN A 374 -59.49 11.52 -30.53
N ILE A 375 -59.30 10.96 -31.72
CA ILE A 375 -60.21 11.17 -32.87
C ILE A 375 -61.37 10.17 -32.84
N PHE A 376 -61.24 9.06 -32.09
CA PHE A 376 -62.23 7.99 -32.02
C PHE A 376 -63.00 7.91 -30.69
N SER A 377 -62.76 8.87 -29.77
CA SER A 377 -63.54 9.09 -28.55
C SER A 377 -64.30 10.39 -28.67
#